data_AF-A0A1A8NSR7-F1
#
_entry.id   AF-A0A1A8NSR7-F1
#
_cell.length_a   1.000
_cell.length_b   1.000
_cell.length_c   1.000
_cell.angle_alpha   90.00
_cell.angle_beta   90.00
_cell.angle_gamma   90.00
#
_symmetry.space_group_name_H-M   'P 1'
#
loop_
_entity.id
_entity.type
_entity.pdbx_description
1 polymer ?
#
loop_
_entity_poly.entity_id
_entity_poly.type
_entity_poly.pdbx_seq_one_letter_code
_entity_poly.pdbx_strand_id
1 'polypeptide(L)'
;SFSHWLTGHQVGVLQLFISKPGHDQRYGSALWSRTRGHGWRQTQVTMTTHSVDRVLVKAERRKGRRGQIAVDDVIVKRGAC
;
A
#
# COMPACT_ATOMS: atom_id res chain seq x y z
N SER A 1 3.21 8.36 4.28
CA SER A 1 4.43 7.65 3.87
C SER A 1 4.46 6.29 4.52
N PHE A 2 5.26 5.36 4.00
CA PHE A 2 5.51 4.06 4.63
C PHE A 2 6.81 3.45 4.10
N SER A 3 7.45 2.66 4.94
CA SER A 3 8.56 1.79 4.59
C SER A 3 8.01 0.44 4.13
N HIS A 4 8.61 -0.17 3.10
CA HIS A 4 8.20 -1.48 2.62
C HIS A 4 9.36 -2.25 1.99
N TRP A 5 9.28 -3.57 2.10
CA TRP A 5 10.27 -4.49 1.54
C TRP A 5 9.57 -5.68 0.89
N LEU A 6 9.89 -5.93 -0.38
CA LEU A 6 9.45 -7.11 -1.11
C LEU A 6 10.71 -7.87 -1.53
N THR A 7 10.88 -9.10 -1.03
CA THR A 7 12.01 -9.97 -1.38
C THR A 7 11.52 -11.28 -1.97
N GLY A 8 12.27 -11.81 -2.94
CA GLY A 8 11.93 -13.02 -3.69
C GLY A 8 11.35 -12.73 -5.08
N HIS A 9 11.69 -13.59 -6.05
CA HIS A 9 11.22 -13.46 -7.43
C HIS A 9 9.70 -13.64 -7.51
N GLN A 10 8.98 -12.56 -7.84
CA GLN A 10 7.52 -12.54 -7.97
C GLN A 10 6.79 -13.01 -6.69
N VAL A 11 7.24 -12.54 -5.52
CA VAL A 11 6.66 -12.90 -4.21
C VAL A 11 5.16 -12.56 -4.09
N GLY A 12 4.70 -11.54 -4.80
CA GLY A 12 3.32 -11.07 -4.72
C GLY A 12 3.17 -9.62 -5.16
N VAL A 13 2.12 -8.96 -4.67
CA VAL A 13 1.86 -7.54 -4.86
C VAL A 13 1.54 -6.87 -3.53
N LEU A 14 2.06 -5.67 -3.32
CA LEU A 14 1.68 -4.75 -2.26
C LEU A 14 0.91 -3.59 -2.89
N GLN A 15 -0.27 -3.26 -2.37
CA GLN A 15 -1.14 -2.22 -2.90
C GLN A 15 -1.66 -1.31 -1.80
N LEU A 16 -1.94 -0.05 -2.15
CA LEU A 16 -2.57 0.93 -1.27
C LEU A 16 -3.91 1.36 -1.84
N PHE A 17 -4.95 1.31 -1.00
CA PHE A 17 -6.30 1.73 -1.31
C PHE A 17 -6.81 2.73 -0.27
N ILE A 18 -7.85 3.47 -0.62
CA ILE A 18 -8.60 4.33 0.30
C ILE A 18 -10.09 4.12 0.15
N SER A 19 -10.84 4.32 1.23
CA SER A 19 -12.30 4.48 1.21
C SER A 19 -12.67 5.92 1.56
N LYS A 20 -13.80 6.38 1.01
CA LYS A 20 -14.41 7.65 1.39
C LYS A 20 -15.48 7.42 2.46
N PRO A 21 -15.79 8.42 3.30
CA PRO A 21 -16.94 8.35 4.19
C PRO A 21 -18.25 8.18 3.40
N GLY A 22 -19.17 7.37 3.91
CA GLY A 22 -20.47 7.13 3.29
C GLY A 22 -21.05 5.75 3.62
N HIS A 23 -22.30 5.53 3.19
CA HIS A 23 -23.06 4.31 3.49
C HIS A 23 -22.48 3.06 2.79
N ASP A 24 -21.86 3.24 1.63
CA ASP A 24 -21.10 2.21 0.93
C ASP A 24 -19.61 2.38 1.21
N GLN A 25 -19.14 1.74 2.28
CA GLN A 25 -17.75 1.80 2.76
C GLN A 25 -16.79 0.96 1.88
N ARG A 26 -16.83 1.21 0.57
CA ARG A 26 -16.06 0.49 -0.44
C ARG A 26 -14.71 1.17 -0.67
N TYR A 27 -13.68 0.35 -0.84
CA TYR A 27 -12.38 0.82 -1.30
C TYR A 27 -12.44 1.13 -2.80
N GLY A 28 -11.79 2.22 -3.21
CA GLY A 28 -11.63 2.58 -4.62
C GLY A 28 -10.59 1.71 -5.34
N SER A 29 -10.12 2.17 -6.50
CA SER A 29 -8.97 1.56 -7.18
C SER A 29 -7.68 1.72 -6.37
N ALA A 30 -6.68 0.87 -6.65
CA ALA A 30 -5.37 0.98 -6.03
C ALA A 30 -4.73 2.33 -6.41
N LEU A 31 -4.41 3.15 -5.41
CA LEU A 31 -3.68 4.40 -5.62
C LEU A 31 -2.20 4.15 -5.92
N TRP A 32 -1.68 3.03 -5.44
CA TRP A 32 -0.29 2.65 -5.60
C TRP A 32 -0.16 1.13 -5.57
N SER A 33 0.82 0.59 -6.30
CA SER A 33 1.15 -0.83 -6.25
C SER A 33 2.64 -1.10 -6.48
N ARG A 34 3.13 -2.23 -5.96
CA ARG A 34 4.48 -2.73 -6.20
C ARG A 34 4.53 -4.25 -6.16
N THR A 35 5.28 -4.86 -7.08
CA THR A 35 5.39 -6.32 -7.22
C THR A 35 6.80 -6.87 -6.97
N ARG A 36 7.81 -6.00 -6.92
CA ARG A 36 9.22 -6.38 -6.78
C ARG A 36 10.06 -5.27 -6.15
N GLY A 37 11.19 -5.65 -5.57
CA GLY A 37 12.16 -4.73 -5.00
C GLY A 37 13.41 -5.43 -4.49
N HIS A 38 14.40 -4.62 -4.13
CA HIS A 38 15.55 -5.02 -3.34
C HIS A 38 15.65 -4.09 -2.14
N GLY A 39 15.84 -4.65 -0.96
CA GLY A 39 15.90 -3.91 0.30
C GLY A 39 14.63 -3.13 0.68
N TRP A 40 14.73 -2.45 1.82
CA TRP A 40 13.74 -1.50 2.28
C TRP A 40 13.64 -0.31 1.32
N ARG A 41 12.42 0.18 1.12
CA ARG A 41 12.17 1.40 0.36
C ARG A 41 11.13 2.23 1.08
N GLN A 42 11.33 3.54 1.10
CA GLN A 42 10.35 4.49 1.56
C GLN A 42 9.50 4.97 0.38
N THR A 43 8.18 4.98 0.55
CA THR A 43 7.23 5.50 -0.44
C THR A 43 6.36 6.59 0.20
N GLN A 44 6.07 7.62 -0.60
CA GLN A 44 5.08 8.64 -0.30
C GLN A 44 3.99 8.61 -1.38
N VAL A 45 2.73 8.70 -0.96
CA VAL A 45 1.57 8.71 -1.86
C VAL A 45 0.68 9.87 -1.45
N THR A 46 0.50 10.84 -2.34
CA THR A 46 -0.45 11.94 -2.14
C THR A 46 -1.85 11.44 -2.45
N MET A 47 -2.76 11.53 -1.47
CA MET A 47 -4.18 11.21 -1.65
C MET A 47 -4.89 12.47 -2.11
N THR A 48 -5.35 12.52 -3.36
CA THR A 48 -5.94 13.73 -3.97
C THR A 48 -7.41 13.96 -3.59
N THR A 49 -7.95 13.22 -2.63
CA THR A 49 -9.33 13.36 -2.18
C THR A 49 -9.44 14.19 -0.91
N HIS A 50 -10.49 15.00 -0.82
CA HIS A 50 -10.78 15.85 0.34
C HIS A 50 -11.27 15.07 1.59
N SER A 51 -11.66 13.80 1.42
CA SER A 51 -12.21 12.98 2.50
C SER A 51 -11.71 11.54 2.42
N VAL A 52 -10.96 11.11 3.43
CA VAL A 52 -10.50 9.71 3.59
C VAL A 52 -11.08 9.18 4.90
N ASP A 53 -11.74 8.03 4.83
CA ASP A 53 -12.25 7.30 6.00
C ASP A 53 -11.24 6.25 6.46
N ARG A 54 -10.85 5.35 5.55
CA ARG A 54 -9.85 4.30 5.82
C ARG A 54 -8.78 4.28 4.75
N VAL A 55 -7.57 3.92 5.17
CA VAL A 55 -6.44 3.57 4.31
C VAL A 55 -6.19 2.07 4.46
N LEU A 56 -6.14 1.35 3.35
CA LEU A 56 -5.86 -0.09 3.33
C LEU A 56 -4.55 -0.33 2.60
N VAL A 57 -3.61 -0.95 3.30
CA VAL A 57 -2.41 -1.55 2.70
C VAL A 57 -2.64 -3.04 2.57
N LYS A 58 -2.73 -3.54 1.34
CA LYS A 58 -3.03 -4.94 1.02
C LYS A 58 -1.79 -5.63 0.49
N ALA A 59 -1.36 -6.70 1.15
CA ALA A 59 -0.31 -7.60 0.66
C ALA A 59 -0.93 -8.90 0.16
N GLU A 60 -0.81 -9.16 -1.14
CA GLU A 60 -1.25 -10.42 -1.74
C GLU A 60 -0.03 -11.25 -2.10
N ARG A 61 0.13 -12.39 -1.44
CA ARG A 61 1.23 -13.32 -1.71
C ARG A 61 0.88 -14.26 -2.84
N ARG A 62 1.84 -14.50 -3.73
CA ARG A 62 1.67 -15.48 -4.81
C ARG A 62 1.91 -16.90 -4.28
N LYS A 63 0.96 -17.80 -4.52
CA LYS A 63 1.06 -19.21 -4.12
C LYS A 63 2.33 -19.85 -4.70
N GLY A 64 3.05 -20.61 -3.87
CA GLY A 64 4.25 -21.35 -4.27
C GLY A 64 5.52 -20.50 -4.45
N ARG A 65 5.48 -19.18 -4.17
CA ARG A 65 6.67 -18.32 -4.25
C ARG A 65 7.29 -18.10 -2.87
N ARG A 66 8.61 -18.27 -2.81
CA ARG A 66 9.42 -17.96 -1.62
C ARG A 66 9.71 -16.47 -1.57
N GLY A 67 9.80 -15.92 -0.37
CA GLY A 67 10.02 -14.49 -0.16
C GLY A 67 9.10 -13.91 0.92
N GLN A 68 9.26 -12.61 1.16
CA GLN A 68 8.53 -11.87 2.18
C GLN A 68 8.01 -10.55 1.61
N ILE A 69 6.91 -10.08 2.19
CA ILE A 69 6.39 -8.73 2.03
C ILE A 69 6.32 -8.16 3.45
N ALA A 70 7.00 -7.05 3.69
CA ALA A 70 7.01 -6.34 4.97
C ALA A 70 6.63 -4.86 4.75
N VAL A 71 6.00 -4.28 5.76
CA VAL A 71 5.59 -2.88 5.82
C VAL A 71 5.93 -2.35 7.20
N ASP A 72 6.45 -1.13 7.27
CA ASP A 72 6.80 -0.45 8.52
C ASP A 72 6.61 1.08 8.39
N ASP A 73 6.76 1.82 9.49
CA ASP A 73 6.78 3.29 9.54
C ASP A 73 5.59 3.96 8.83
N VAL A 74 4.38 3.45 9.04
CA VAL A 74 3.18 3.98 8.40
C VAL A 74 2.79 5.31 9.04
N ILE A 75 2.90 6.40 8.28
CA ILE A 75 2.58 7.76 8.71
C ILE A 75 1.54 8.35 7.77
N VAL A 76 0.44 8.85 8.34
CA VAL A 76 -0.59 9.63 7.63
C VAL A 76 -0.53 11.08 8.12
N LYS A 77 -0.33 12.01 7.20
CA LYS A 77 -0.28 13.46 7.48
C LYS A 77 -1.23 14.20 6.53
N ARG A 78 -1.75 15.35 6.97
CA ARG A 78 -2.50 16.26 6.09
C ARG A 78 -1.54 17.04 5.19
N GLY A 79 -1.96 17.37 3.97
CA GLY A 79 -1.17 18.09 2.97
C GLY A 79 -0.53 17.18 1.92
N ALA A 80 0.01 17.79 0.87
CA ALA A 80 0.76 17.07 -0.16
C ALA A 80 2.07 16.48 0.41
N CYS A 81 2.55 15.40 -0.21
CA CYS A 81 3.83 14.79 0.15
C CYS A 81 4.99 15.72 -0.17
#